data_AF-A0A8W8NHC3-F1
#
_entry.id   AF-A0A8W8NHC3-F1
#
_cell.length_a   1.000
_cell.length_b   1.000
_cell.length_c   1.000
_cell.angle_alpha   90.00
_cell.angle_beta   90.00
_cell.angle_gamma   90.00
#
_symmetry.space_group_name_H-M   'P 1'
#
loop_
_entity.id
_entity.type
_entity.pdbx_description
1 polymer ?
#
loop_
_entity_poly.entity_id
_entity_poly.type
_entity_poly.pdbx_seq_one_letter_code
_entity_poly.pdbx_strand_id
1 'polypeptide(L)'
;LFVSHCTEIGLYTMALISTVVAAFRMKDLKYDSKERAKLEENLIGISQLGLFMYGVFSMVAGSIEGNTARGAFTIVTSCLMMTQAALQTIFLFAAMRMSARKEQSTKPGREFVTFLLLCNFCMWVVNTFETIRPEHNSVQISIYGEDAWAIFVHISVPLAIFYRFHSTVCLSHIWKYAWKAKGEFR
;
A
#
# COMPACT_ATOMS: atom_id res chain seq x y z
N LEU A 1 -21.18 -2.50 -3.39
CA LEU A 1 -20.40 -3.69 -2.98
C LEU A 1 -19.64 -4.35 -4.13
N PHE A 2 -20.29 -4.94 -5.15
CA PHE A 2 -19.56 -5.58 -6.26
C PHE A 2 -18.64 -4.62 -7.03
N VAL A 3 -19.14 -3.45 -7.43
CA VAL A 3 -18.35 -2.43 -8.14
C VAL A 3 -17.18 -1.91 -7.29
N SER A 4 -17.36 -1.78 -5.97
CA SER A 4 -16.28 -1.46 -5.03
C SER A 4 -15.17 -2.47 -5.09
N HIS A 5 -15.47 -3.75 -4.81
CA HIS A 5 -14.46 -4.80 -4.80
C HIS A 5 -13.78 -4.95 -6.16
N CYS A 6 -14.50 -4.81 -7.27
CA CYS A 6 -13.87 -4.81 -8.59
C CYS A 6 -12.89 -3.64 -8.77
N THR A 7 -13.24 -2.44 -8.28
CA THR A 7 -12.38 -1.27 -8.35
C THR A 7 -11.14 -1.44 -7.47
N GLU A 8 -11.31 -1.93 -6.24
CA GLU A 8 -10.23 -2.22 -5.30
C GLU A 8 -9.27 -3.29 -5.85
N ILE A 9 -9.81 -4.42 -6.33
CA ILE A 9 -9.02 -5.49 -6.95
C ILE A 9 -8.22 -4.96 -8.14
N GLY A 10 -8.86 -4.16 -9.01
CA GLY A 10 -8.18 -3.52 -10.14
C GLY A 10 -7.04 -2.61 -9.68
N LEU A 11 -7.29 -1.72 -8.72
CA LEU A 11 -6.28 -0.81 -8.18
C LEU A 11 -5.12 -1.56 -7.52
N TYR A 12 -5.39 -2.54 -6.65
CA TYR A 12 -4.36 -3.32 -5.99
C TYR A 12 -3.53 -4.14 -6.99
N THR A 13 -4.16 -4.73 -8.00
CA THR A 13 -3.44 -5.49 -9.04
C THR A 13 -2.52 -4.59 -9.86
N MET A 14 -3.02 -3.43 -10.33
CA MET A 14 -2.21 -2.47 -11.09
C MET A 14 -1.06 -1.91 -10.25
N ALA A 15 -1.31 -1.55 -9.00
CA ALA A 15 -0.29 -1.08 -8.08
C ALA A 15 0.76 -2.15 -7.79
N LEU A 16 0.33 -3.41 -7.67
CA LEU A 16 1.24 -4.54 -7.44
C LEU A 16 2.15 -4.78 -8.65
N ILE A 17 1.60 -4.83 -9.86
CA ILE A 17 2.38 -4.97 -11.09
C ILE A 17 3.38 -3.82 -11.20
N SER A 18 2.93 -2.57 -10.99
CA SER A 18 3.81 -1.41 -11.05
C SER A 18 4.92 -1.45 -10.01
N THR A 19 4.64 -1.92 -8.78
CA THR A 19 5.63 -2.08 -7.71
C THR A 19 6.71 -3.07 -8.14
N VAL A 20 6.31 -4.23 -8.67
CA VAL A 20 7.23 -5.27 -9.13
C VAL A 20 8.08 -4.77 -10.29
N VAL A 21 7.47 -4.14 -11.29
CA VAL A 21 8.19 -3.60 -12.46
C VAL A 21 9.13 -2.46 -12.06
N ALA A 22 8.71 -1.56 -11.16
CA ALA A 22 9.57 -0.51 -10.62
C ALA A 22 10.78 -1.10 -9.89
N ALA A 23 10.58 -2.11 -9.04
CA ALA A 23 11.66 -2.80 -8.34
C ALA A 23 12.68 -3.40 -9.32
N PHE A 24 12.21 -4.10 -10.37
CA PHE A 24 13.10 -4.67 -11.39
C PHE A 24 13.84 -3.61 -12.21
N ARG A 25 13.20 -2.49 -12.54
CA ARG A 25 13.82 -1.41 -13.31
C ARG A 25 14.81 -0.59 -12.48
N MET A 26 14.59 -0.47 -11.18
CA MET A 26 15.44 0.29 -10.27
C MET A 26 16.61 -0.53 -9.69
N LYS A 27 16.64 -1.85 -9.89
CA LYS A 27 17.68 -2.75 -9.34
C LYS A 27 19.12 -2.38 -9.68
N ASP A 28 19.33 -1.69 -10.81
CA ASP A 28 20.66 -1.32 -11.29
C ASP A 28 21.18 0.00 -10.66
N LEU A 29 20.35 0.68 -9.86
CA LEU A 29 20.76 1.83 -9.06
C LEU A 29 21.73 1.43 -7.95
N LYS A 30 22.59 2.35 -7.52
CA LYS A 30 23.58 2.07 -6.48
C LYS A 30 22.91 2.12 -5.10
N TYR A 31 23.16 1.10 -4.29
CA TYR A 31 22.76 1.11 -2.88
C TYR A 31 23.66 2.05 -2.07
N ASP A 32 23.05 3.01 -1.38
CA ASP A 32 23.70 3.92 -0.44
C ASP A 32 23.15 3.67 0.98
N SER A 33 24.05 3.25 1.89
CA SER A 33 23.70 2.92 3.27
C SER A 33 23.56 4.14 4.19
N LYS A 34 23.83 5.37 3.71
CA LYS A 34 24.01 6.56 4.57
C LYS A 34 22.79 7.47 4.79
N GLU A 35 21.56 7.07 4.46
CA GLU A 35 20.40 7.97 4.58
C GLU A 35 19.27 7.51 5.53
N ARG A 36 18.43 8.49 5.88
CA ARG A 36 17.47 8.64 7.00
C ARG A 36 16.34 7.59 7.11
N ALA A 37 16.54 6.37 6.65
CA ALA A 37 15.50 5.36 6.50
C ALA A 37 14.89 4.86 7.83
N LYS A 38 15.62 4.94 8.96
CA LYS A 38 15.17 4.32 10.24
C LYS A 38 13.83 4.85 10.77
N LEU A 39 13.55 6.15 10.64
CA LEU A 39 12.30 6.71 11.15
C LEU A 39 11.12 6.34 10.24
N GLU A 40 11.27 6.56 8.93
CA GLU A 40 10.24 6.24 7.92
C GLU A 40 9.94 4.74 7.91
N GLU A 41 10.95 3.88 8.12
CA GLU A 41 10.80 2.43 8.26
C GLU A 41 9.94 2.02 9.45
N ASN A 42 10.19 2.61 10.62
CA ASN A 42 9.41 2.32 11.81
C ASN A 42 7.96 2.78 11.63
N LEU A 43 7.73 3.95 11.03
CA LEU A 43 6.39 4.49 10.80
C LEU A 43 5.60 3.67 9.77
N ILE A 44 6.23 3.28 8.65
CA ILE A 44 5.62 2.39 7.67
C ILE A 44 5.31 1.03 8.30
N GLY A 45 6.25 0.47 9.07
CA GLY A 45 6.06 -0.82 9.73
C GLY A 45 4.87 -0.83 10.69
N ILE A 46 4.78 0.16 11.58
CA ILE A 46 3.67 0.26 12.55
C ILE A 46 2.32 0.45 11.84
N SER A 47 2.27 1.31 10.84
CA SER A 47 1.03 1.60 10.12
C SER A 47 0.55 0.42 9.26
N GLN A 48 1.48 -0.36 8.71
CA GLN A 48 1.17 -1.59 7.98
C GLN A 48 0.52 -2.66 8.86
N LEU A 49 0.84 -2.71 10.16
CA LEU A 49 0.17 -3.64 11.08
C LEU A 49 -1.33 -3.37 11.16
N GLY A 50 -1.76 -2.10 11.17
CA GLY A 50 -3.17 -1.74 11.15
C GLY A 50 -3.90 -2.23 9.90
N LEU A 51 -3.27 -2.08 8.74
CA LEU A 51 -3.79 -2.58 7.47
C LEU A 51 -3.90 -4.12 7.46
N PHE A 52 -2.90 -4.82 8.01
CA PHE A 52 -2.88 -6.28 8.09
C PHE A 52 -3.91 -6.82 9.08
N MET A 53 -4.07 -6.16 10.23
CA MET A 53 -5.14 -6.49 11.17
C MET A 53 -6.49 -6.40 10.46
N TYR A 54 -6.77 -5.29 9.77
CA TYR A 54 -8.02 -5.11 9.01
C TYR A 54 -8.23 -6.22 7.97
N GLY A 55 -7.18 -6.57 7.21
CA GLY A 55 -7.23 -7.64 6.22
C GLY A 55 -7.52 -9.01 6.82
N VAL A 56 -6.85 -9.38 7.92
CA VAL A 56 -7.03 -10.70 8.57
C VAL A 56 -8.44 -10.85 9.12
N PHE A 57 -8.97 -9.85 9.82
CA PHE A 57 -10.34 -9.93 10.37
C PHE A 57 -11.39 -9.94 9.26
N SER A 58 -11.17 -9.18 8.17
CA SER A 58 -12.05 -9.23 7.00
C SER A 58 -12.03 -10.59 6.31
N MET A 59 -10.87 -11.25 6.23
CA MET A 59 -10.76 -12.63 5.71
C MET A 59 -11.47 -13.65 6.59
N VAL A 60 -11.37 -13.54 7.92
CA VAL A 60 -12.05 -14.45 8.85
C VAL A 60 -13.57 -14.26 8.76
N ALA A 61 -14.08 -13.04 8.69
CA ALA A 61 -15.50 -12.81 8.45
C ALA A 61 -15.96 -13.39 7.11
N GLY A 62 -15.17 -13.17 6.04
CA GLY A 62 -15.48 -13.70 4.71
C GLY A 62 -15.44 -15.23 4.63
N SER A 63 -14.61 -15.91 5.46
CA SER A 63 -14.53 -17.37 5.48
C SER A 63 -15.67 -18.01 6.27
N ILE A 64 -16.15 -17.36 7.32
CA ILE A 64 -17.29 -17.82 8.12
C ILE A 64 -18.61 -17.69 7.34
N GLU A 65 -18.74 -16.69 6.48
CA GLU A 65 -19.89 -16.57 5.55
C GLU A 65 -19.84 -17.58 4.38
N GLY A 66 -18.97 -18.60 4.46
CA GLY A 66 -18.61 -19.58 3.43
C GLY A 66 -19.76 -20.17 2.63
N ASN A 67 -20.16 -19.47 1.57
CA ASN A 67 -20.87 -19.88 0.34
C ASN A 67 -21.51 -18.69 -0.39
N THR A 68 -21.40 -17.47 0.13
CA THR A 68 -21.87 -16.26 -0.55
C THR A 68 -20.76 -15.67 -1.43
N ALA A 69 -21.09 -15.24 -2.65
CA ALA A 69 -20.15 -14.54 -3.55
C ALA A 69 -19.48 -13.33 -2.86
N ARG A 70 -20.17 -12.67 -1.92
CA ARG A 70 -19.65 -11.54 -1.13
C ARG A 70 -18.45 -11.94 -0.27
N GLY A 71 -18.54 -13.03 0.50
CA GLY A 71 -17.43 -13.52 1.32
C GLY A 71 -16.18 -13.84 0.48
N ALA A 72 -16.38 -14.45 -0.71
CA ALA A 72 -15.29 -14.70 -1.65
C ALA A 72 -14.61 -13.40 -2.14
N PHE A 73 -15.39 -12.38 -2.52
CA PHE A 73 -14.83 -11.07 -2.90
C PHE A 73 -14.08 -10.41 -1.75
N THR A 74 -14.59 -10.48 -0.52
CA THR A 74 -13.92 -9.94 0.67
C THR A 74 -12.57 -10.62 0.91
N ILE A 75 -12.50 -11.96 0.83
CA ILE A 75 -11.25 -12.70 0.98
C ILE A 75 -10.24 -12.32 -0.10
N VAL A 76 -10.66 -12.35 -1.37
CA VAL A 76 -9.77 -12.04 -2.50
C VAL A 76 -9.22 -10.62 -2.40
N THR A 77 -10.10 -9.64 -2.10
CA THR A 77 -9.71 -8.24 -1.97
C THR A 77 -8.75 -8.05 -0.79
N SER A 78 -9.02 -8.69 0.36
CA SER A 78 -8.18 -8.61 1.55
C SER A 78 -6.79 -9.23 1.32
N CYS A 79 -6.73 -10.42 0.71
CA CYS A 79 -5.48 -11.06 0.35
C CYS A 79 -4.65 -10.18 -0.59
N LEU A 80 -5.27 -9.68 -1.65
CA LEU A 80 -4.58 -8.86 -2.64
C LEU A 80 -4.10 -7.53 -2.04
N MET A 81 -4.91 -6.88 -1.20
CA MET A 81 -4.53 -5.69 -0.44
C MET A 81 -3.29 -5.94 0.42
N MET A 82 -3.28 -7.04 1.18
CA MET A 82 -2.15 -7.40 2.06
C MET A 82 -0.89 -7.70 1.25
N THR A 83 -0.99 -8.49 0.16
CA THR A 83 0.15 -8.79 -0.71
C THR A 83 0.70 -7.53 -1.39
N GLN A 84 -0.18 -6.66 -1.88
CA GLN A 84 0.20 -5.39 -2.50
C GLN A 84 0.94 -4.49 -1.51
N ALA A 85 0.43 -4.33 -0.29
CA ALA A 85 1.07 -3.54 0.75
C ALA A 85 2.41 -4.15 1.21
N ALA A 86 2.49 -5.48 1.36
CA ALA A 86 3.73 -6.16 1.72
C ALA A 86 4.84 -5.88 0.71
N LEU A 87 4.57 -6.13 -0.57
CA LEU A 87 5.56 -5.94 -1.63
C LEU A 87 5.89 -4.46 -1.85
N GLN A 88 4.92 -3.56 -1.68
CA GLN A 88 5.17 -2.12 -1.73
C GLN A 88 6.10 -1.67 -0.60
N THR A 89 5.89 -2.11 0.63
CA THR A 89 6.77 -1.76 1.75
C THR A 89 8.20 -2.25 1.51
N ILE A 90 8.37 -3.49 1.05
CA ILE A 90 9.69 -4.03 0.70
C ILE A 90 10.36 -3.16 -0.37
N PHE A 91 9.60 -2.78 -1.41
CA PHE A 91 10.08 -1.88 -2.46
C PHE A 91 10.47 -0.51 -1.90
N LEU A 92 9.68 0.10 -1.02
CA LEU A 92 10.01 1.40 -0.41
C LEU A 92 11.32 1.33 0.37
N PHE A 93 11.49 0.32 1.22
CA PHE A 93 12.70 0.17 2.03
C PHE A 93 13.96 -0.03 1.16
N ALA A 94 13.83 -0.77 0.06
CA ALA A 94 14.91 -0.93 -0.90
C ALA A 94 15.18 0.36 -1.68
N ALA A 95 14.15 0.98 -2.26
CA ALA A 95 14.25 2.12 -3.16
C ALA A 95 14.67 3.42 -2.46
N MET A 96 14.32 3.62 -1.18
CA MET A 96 14.80 4.76 -0.38
C MET A 96 16.32 4.76 -0.19
N ARG A 97 16.97 3.60 -0.33
CA ARG A 97 18.43 3.44 -0.25
C ARG A 97 19.10 3.43 -1.62
N MET A 98 18.33 3.58 -2.70
CA MET A 98 18.88 3.58 -4.07
C MET A 98 19.15 5.00 -4.55
N SER A 99 20.29 5.21 -5.18
CA SER A 99 20.66 6.47 -5.81
C SER A 99 21.35 6.24 -7.15
N ALA A 100 21.08 7.11 -8.12
CA ALA A 100 21.71 7.07 -9.44
C ALA A 100 23.20 7.39 -9.36
N ARG A 101 23.98 6.70 -10.19
CA ARG A 101 25.40 6.99 -10.38
C ARG A 101 25.54 8.35 -11.08
N LYS A 102 26.62 9.09 -10.79
CA LYS A 102 26.92 10.40 -11.43
C LYS A 102 26.92 10.35 -12.96
N GLU A 103 27.27 9.21 -13.54
CA GLU A 103 27.40 9.00 -14.98
C GLU A 103 26.09 8.49 -15.63
N GLN A 104 25.06 8.22 -14.83
CA GLN A 104 23.81 7.63 -15.32
C GLN A 104 22.79 8.72 -15.67
N SER A 105 22.71 9.06 -16.96
CA SER A 105 21.72 10.01 -17.49
C SER A 105 20.30 9.42 -17.55
N THR A 106 20.18 8.09 -17.64
CA THR A 106 18.88 7.41 -17.73
C THR A 106 18.18 7.34 -16.38
N LYS A 107 16.83 7.45 -16.39
CA LYS A 107 15.99 7.40 -15.20
C LYS A 107 15.13 6.12 -15.15
N PRO A 108 15.76 4.93 -15.08
CA PRO A 108 15.04 3.67 -15.22
C PRO A 108 14.05 3.48 -14.07
N GLY A 109 12.80 3.15 -14.38
CA GLY A 109 11.75 2.89 -13.38
C GLY A 109 10.98 4.13 -12.91
N ARG A 110 11.40 5.35 -13.27
CA ARG A 110 10.76 6.58 -12.77
C ARG A 110 9.29 6.71 -13.14
N GLU A 111 8.92 6.30 -14.36
CA GLU A 111 7.53 6.32 -14.83
C GLU A 111 6.64 5.39 -13.99
N PHE A 112 7.12 4.21 -13.62
CA PHE A 112 6.41 3.28 -12.75
C PHE A 112 6.28 3.81 -11.32
N VAL A 113 7.28 4.54 -10.81
CA VAL A 113 7.16 5.24 -9.52
C VAL A 113 6.11 6.35 -9.59
N THR A 114 6.04 7.09 -10.71
CA THR A 114 5.00 8.11 -10.92
C THR A 114 3.61 7.49 -11.03
N PHE A 115 3.45 6.39 -11.76
CA PHE A 115 2.18 5.67 -11.80
C PHE A 115 1.79 5.14 -10.42
N LEU A 116 2.75 4.56 -9.69
CA LEU A 116 2.51 4.04 -8.34
C LEU A 116 2.10 5.16 -7.36
N LEU A 117 2.65 6.38 -7.49
CA LEU A 117 2.20 7.55 -6.73
C LEU A 117 0.70 7.85 -6.97
N LEU A 118 0.26 7.83 -8.23
CA LEU A 118 -1.14 8.05 -8.59
C LEU A 118 -2.03 6.93 -8.04
N CYS A 119 -1.64 5.66 -8.23
CA CYS A 119 -2.37 4.53 -7.68
C CYS A 119 -2.50 4.62 -6.16
N ASN A 120 -1.42 4.99 -5.46
CA ASN A 120 -1.42 5.06 -4.01
C ASN A 120 -2.28 6.20 -3.47
N PHE A 121 -2.30 7.34 -4.17
CA PHE A 121 -3.25 8.40 -3.90
C PHE A 121 -4.70 7.96 -4.13
N CYS A 122 -4.99 7.28 -5.25
CA CYS A 122 -6.32 6.72 -5.52
C CYS A 122 -6.75 5.72 -4.44
N MET A 123 -5.87 4.81 -4.02
CA MET A 123 -6.14 3.86 -2.92
C MET A 123 -6.39 4.58 -1.60
N TRP A 124 -5.64 5.63 -1.30
CA TRP A 124 -5.87 6.45 -0.10
C TRP A 124 -7.26 7.11 -0.12
N VAL A 125 -7.64 7.69 -1.26
CA VAL A 125 -8.97 8.30 -1.47
C VAL A 125 -10.07 7.25 -1.30
N VAL A 126 -9.96 6.11 -2.00
CA VAL A 126 -10.92 5.01 -1.91
C VAL A 126 -11.07 4.54 -0.46
N ASN A 127 -9.98 4.19 0.21
CA ASN A 127 -10.03 3.73 1.60
C ASN A 127 -10.66 4.79 2.53
N THR A 128 -10.38 6.07 2.32
CA THR A 128 -10.95 7.15 3.15
C THR A 128 -12.46 7.27 2.95
N PHE A 129 -12.96 7.27 1.72
CA PHE A 129 -14.39 7.46 1.43
C PHE A 129 -15.22 6.19 1.56
N GLU A 130 -14.61 5.03 1.37
CA GLU A 130 -15.29 3.74 1.44
C GLU A 130 -15.57 3.32 2.88
N THR A 131 -14.67 3.63 3.82
CA THR A 131 -14.91 3.33 5.24
C THR A 131 -16.07 4.15 5.83
N ILE A 132 -16.49 5.24 5.16
CA ILE A 132 -17.65 6.04 5.56
C ILE A 132 -18.97 5.31 5.23
N ARG A 133 -18.95 4.27 4.37
CA ARG A 133 -20.16 3.54 3.95
C ARG A 133 -20.41 2.31 4.83
N PRO A 134 -21.49 2.29 5.64
CA PRO A 134 -21.83 1.14 6.48
C PRO A 134 -22.05 -0.15 5.69
N GLU A 135 -22.52 -0.03 4.44
CA GLU A 135 -22.84 -1.15 3.55
C GLU A 135 -21.63 -2.03 3.22
N HIS A 136 -20.41 -1.47 3.20
CA HIS A 136 -19.20 -2.19 2.84
C HIS A 136 -18.81 -3.24 3.90
N ASN A 137 -19.22 -3.04 5.15
CA ASN A 137 -18.88 -3.91 6.29
C ASN A 137 -19.98 -4.90 6.66
N SER A 138 -20.99 -5.08 5.81
CA SER A 138 -22.17 -5.92 6.12
C SER A 138 -21.80 -7.35 6.51
N VAL A 139 -20.80 -7.93 5.86
CA VAL A 139 -20.23 -9.25 6.18
C VAL A 139 -19.63 -9.26 7.59
N GLN A 140 -18.74 -8.33 7.88
CA GLN A 140 -18.01 -8.23 9.15
C GLN A 140 -18.94 -7.91 10.33
N ILE A 141 -19.92 -7.02 10.14
CA ILE A 141 -20.92 -6.66 11.15
C ILE A 141 -21.79 -7.88 11.48
N SER A 142 -22.16 -8.70 10.48
CA SER A 142 -22.97 -9.89 10.72
C SER A 142 -22.26 -10.95 11.59
N ILE A 143 -20.92 -11.00 11.52
CA ILE A 143 -20.10 -11.98 12.25
C ILE A 143 -19.63 -11.47 13.60
N TYR A 144 -19.11 -10.23 13.66
CA TYR A 144 -18.49 -9.69 14.87
C TYR A 144 -19.46 -8.85 15.72
N GLY A 145 -20.60 -8.47 15.17
CA GLY A 145 -21.51 -7.50 15.78
C GLY A 145 -21.06 -6.06 15.54
N GLU A 146 -22.01 -5.14 15.55
CA GLU A 146 -21.81 -3.73 15.20
C GLU A 146 -20.81 -3.04 16.15
N ASP A 147 -20.96 -3.21 17.46
CA ASP A 147 -20.15 -2.51 18.46
C ASP A 147 -18.68 -2.95 18.45
N ALA A 148 -18.44 -4.27 18.41
CA ALA A 148 -17.08 -4.81 18.42
C ALA A 148 -16.35 -4.49 17.11
N TRP A 149 -17.04 -4.60 15.97
CA TRP A 149 -16.49 -4.22 14.68
C TRP A 149 -16.21 -2.72 14.60
N ALA A 150 -17.11 -1.89 15.14
CA ALA A 150 -16.91 -0.44 15.20
C ALA A 150 -15.61 -0.12 15.94
N ILE A 151 -15.41 -0.61 17.16
CA ILE A 151 -14.17 -0.36 17.93
C ILE A 151 -12.94 -0.76 17.12
N PHE A 152 -12.97 -1.92 16.48
CA PHE A 152 -11.87 -2.40 15.66
C PHE A 152 -11.55 -1.49 14.47
N VAL A 153 -12.57 -1.06 13.73
CA VAL A 153 -12.45 -0.14 12.58
C VAL A 153 -11.89 1.22 13.02
N HIS A 154 -12.32 1.73 14.17
CA HIS A 154 -11.84 3.01 14.72
C HIS A 154 -10.34 3.00 15.05
N ILE A 155 -9.72 1.84 15.22
CA ILE A 155 -8.27 1.70 15.43
C ILE A 155 -7.56 1.38 14.11
N SER A 156 -8.04 0.37 13.38
CA SER A 156 -7.33 -0.20 12.23
C SER A 156 -7.38 0.71 11.00
N VAL A 157 -8.49 1.42 10.77
CA VAL A 157 -8.64 2.23 9.56
C VAL A 157 -7.77 3.50 9.59
N PRO A 158 -7.69 4.28 10.69
CA PRO A 158 -6.76 5.40 10.74
C PRO A 158 -5.31 4.99 10.46
N LEU A 159 -4.89 3.82 10.96
CA LEU A 159 -3.56 3.26 10.67
C LEU A 159 -3.40 2.88 9.20
N ALA A 160 -4.42 2.27 8.58
CA ALA A 160 -4.43 1.95 7.16
C ALA A 160 -4.35 3.20 6.27
N ILE A 161 -5.12 4.24 6.61
CA ILE A 161 -5.09 5.55 5.93
C ILE A 161 -3.70 6.18 6.10
N PHE A 162 -3.14 6.14 7.30
CA PHE A 162 -1.80 6.66 7.57
C PHE A 162 -0.71 5.91 6.80
N TYR A 163 -0.82 4.59 6.66
CA TYR A 163 0.08 3.79 5.82
C TYR A 163 0.06 4.26 4.35
N ARG A 164 -1.14 4.44 3.77
CA ARG A 164 -1.30 4.90 2.37
C ARG A 164 -0.77 6.32 2.16
N PHE A 165 -1.01 7.21 3.12
CA PHE A 165 -0.47 8.56 3.09
C PHE A 165 1.06 8.55 3.18
N HIS A 166 1.62 7.85 4.17
CA HIS A 166 3.06 7.86 4.42
C HIS A 166 3.84 7.13 3.31
N SER A 167 3.31 6.03 2.78
CA SER A 167 3.89 5.38 1.60
C SER A 167 3.92 6.29 0.36
N THR A 168 2.92 7.17 0.19
CA THR A 168 2.92 8.20 -0.86
C THR A 168 4.03 9.24 -0.62
N VAL A 169 4.25 9.66 0.63
CA VAL A 169 5.37 10.54 1.00
C VAL A 169 6.71 9.88 0.65
N CYS A 170 6.93 8.62 1.03
CA CYS A 170 8.17 7.90 0.70
C CYS A 170 8.37 7.72 -0.81
N LEU A 171 7.31 7.40 -1.57
CA LEU A 171 7.38 7.37 -3.03
C LEU A 171 7.75 8.72 -3.63
N SER A 172 7.24 9.83 -3.08
CA SER A 172 7.56 11.18 -3.57
C SER A 172 9.03 11.53 -3.30
N HIS A 173 9.56 11.07 -2.17
CA HIS A 173 10.98 11.18 -1.83
C HIS A 173 11.84 10.39 -2.83
N ILE A 174 11.51 9.12 -3.06
CA ILE A 174 12.18 8.28 -4.07
C ILE A 174 12.12 8.95 -5.45
N TRP A 175 10.95 9.44 -5.86
CA TRP A 175 10.77 10.11 -7.15
C TRP A 175 11.67 11.34 -7.33
N LYS A 176 11.86 12.11 -6.25
CA LYS A 176 12.65 13.35 -6.25
C LYS A 176 14.14 13.10 -6.18
N TYR A 177 14.59 12.08 -5.45
CA TYR A 177 16.01 11.92 -5.07
C TYR A 177 16.70 10.70 -5.68
N ALA A 178 15.98 9.61 -6.02
CA ALA A 178 16.62 8.38 -6.48
C ALA A 178 17.45 8.55 -7.77
N TRP A 179 17.13 9.55 -8.60
CA TRP A 179 17.87 9.86 -9.85
C TRP A 179 18.74 11.10 -9.79
N LYS A 180 18.90 11.73 -8.62
CA LYS A 180 19.82 12.86 -8.47
C LYS A 180 21.17 12.35 -8.00
N ALA A 181 22.21 12.58 -8.80
CA ALA A 181 23.55 12.22 -8.41
C ALA A 181 24.01 13.10 -7.24
N LYS A 182 24.61 12.50 -6.22
CA LYS A 182 25.03 13.17 -4.96
C LYS A 182 26.13 14.25 -5.12
N GLY A 183 26.44 14.69 -6.36
CA GLY A 183 27.34 15.80 -6.66
C GLY A 183 26.65 17.14 -6.94
N GLU A 184 25.33 17.16 -7.13
CA GLU A 184 24.55 18.39 -7.45
C GLU A 184 23.93 19.07 -6.21
N PHE A 185 24.14 18.52 -5.02
CA PHE A 185 23.63 19.07 -3.75
C PHE A 185 24.71 19.80 -2.94
N ARG A 186 25.78 20.25 -3.59
CA ARG A 186 26.87 21.00 -2.94
C ARG A 186 26.69 22.50 -3.16
#